data_AF-A0A0U1DZ84-F1
#
_entry.id   AF-A0A0U1DZ84-F1
#
_cell.length_a   1.000
_cell.length_b   1.000
_cell.length_c   1.000
_cell.angle_alpha   90.00
_cell.angle_beta   90.00
_cell.angle_gamma   90.00
#
_symmetry.space_group_name_H-M   'P 1'
#
loop_
_entity.id
_entity.type
_entity.pdbx_description
1 polymer ?
#
loop_
_entity_poly.entity_id
_entity_poly.type
_entity_poly.pdbx_seq_one_letter_code
_entity_poly.pdbx_strand_id
1 'polypeptide(L)' 'MRVGFIGAGRMGAPMVRRLTTAGHQVRALGRDDEKRTAVAELGAEPVARRARRSRTPT' A
#
# COMPACT_ATOMS: atom_id res chain seq x y z
N MET A 1 -0.07 5.18 12.63
CA MET A 1 0.04 3.69 12.68
C MET A 1 0.58 3.16 11.35
N ARG A 2 1.03 1.89 11.28
CA ARG A 2 1.50 1.24 10.04
C ARG A 2 0.37 0.45 9.39
N VAL A 3 0.10 0.68 8.12
CA VAL A 3 -1.00 0.06 7.37
C VAL A 3 -0.46 -0.57 6.09
N GLY A 4 -0.71 -1.88 5.91
CA GLY A 4 -0.50 -2.55 4.63
C GLY A 4 -1.76 -2.47 3.78
N PHE A 5 -1.64 -1.96 2.55
CA PHE A 5 -2.77 -1.76 1.64
C PHE A 5 -2.57 -2.56 0.35
N ILE A 6 -3.58 -3.30 -0.09
CA ILE A 6 -3.56 -3.98 -1.38
C ILE A 6 -4.77 -3.51 -2.20
N GLY A 7 -4.50 -3.05 -3.43
CA GLY A 7 -5.53 -2.52 -4.33
C GLY A 7 -5.57 -1.00 -4.39
N ALA A 8 -4.42 -0.32 -4.40
CA ALA A 8 -4.31 1.15 -4.54
C ALA A 8 -4.58 1.67 -5.97
N GLY A 9 -5.46 1.01 -6.72
CA GLY A 9 -5.93 1.48 -8.04
C GLY A 9 -7.04 2.54 -7.90
N ARG A 10 -7.83 2.75 -8.96
CA ARG A 10 -8.88 3.80 -9.01
C ARG A 10 -9.78 3.86 -7.78
N MET A 11 -10.26 2.71 -7.27
CA MET A 11 -11.14 2.68 -6.09
C MET A 11 -10.40 2.86 -4.76
N GLY A 12 -9.16 2.34 -4.65
CA GLY A 12 -8.41 2.36 -3.39
C GLY A 12 -7.60 3.63 -3.17
N ALA A 13 -7.22 4.33 -4.25
CA ALA A 13 -6.39 5.53 -4.19
C ALA A 13 -6.93 6.64 -3.25
N PRO A 14 -8.25 6.97 -3.25
CA PRO A 14 -8.79 7.94 -2.30
C PRO A 14 -8.61 7.53 -0.83
N MET A 15 -8.66 6.23 -0.52
CA MET A 15 -8.48 5.74 0.84
C MET A 15 -7.02 5.81 1.27
N VAL A 16 -6.09 5.43 0.39
CA VAL A 16 -4.64 5.56 0.63
C VAL A 16 -4.28 7.01 0.93
N ARG A 17 -4.77 7.95 0.11
CA ARG A 17 -4.53 9.38 0.30
C ARG A 17 -5.05 9.91 1.63
N ARG A 18 -6.23 9.47 2.07
CA ARG A 18 -6.79 9.87 3.37
C ARG A 18 -5.94 9.35 4.53
N LEU A 19 -5.50 8.09 4.46
CA LEU A 19 -4.67 7.49 5.51
C LEU A 19 -3.30 8.16 5.61
N THR A 20 -2.64 8.43 4.47
CA THR A 20 -1.35 9.14 4.45
C THR A 20 -1.48 10.57 4.97
N THR A 21 -2.52 11.28 4.53
CA THR A 21 -2.83 12.65 5.01
C THR A 21 -3.14 12.68 6.51
N ALA A 22 -3.75 11.63 7.05
CA ALA A 22 -3.98 11.46 8.49
C ALA A 22 -2.72 11.05 9.28
N GLY A 23 -1.52 11.11 8.67
CA GLY A 23 -0.24 10.80 9.32
C GLY A 23 0.03 9.30 9.51
N HIS A 24 -0.66 8.43 8.78
CA HIS A 24 -0.40 6.99 8.86
C HIS A 24 0.69 6.58 7.88
N GLN A 25 1.55 5.64 8.28
CA GLN A 25 2.55 5.04 7.40
C GLN A 25 1.87 3.93 6.58
N VAL A 26 1.53 4.25 5.33
CA VAL A 26 0.85 3.31 4.42
C VAL A 26 1.87 2.68 3.48
N ARG A 27 1.88 1.35 3.40
CA ARG A 27 2.63 0.58 2.41
C ARG A 27 1.65 -0.06 1.44
N ALA A 28 1.71 0.28 0.15
CA ALA A 28 0.74 -0.21 -0.82
C ALA A 28 1.37 -1.05 -1.92
N LEU A 29 0.73 -2.18 -2.25
CA LEU A 29 1.22 -3.10 -3.28
C LEU A 29 1.04 -2.52 -4.68
N GLY A 30 2.15 -2.23 -5.36
CA GLY A 30 2.21 -1.88 -6.78
C GLY A 30 2.83 -3.04 -7.58
N ARG A 31 2.01 -3.74 -8.37
CA ARG A 31 2.44 -4.91 -9.16
C ARG A 31 3.39 -4.56 -10.31
N ASP A 32 3.20 -3.38 -10.89
CA ASP A 32 3.94 -2.87 -12.05
C ASP A 32 4.45 -1.45 -11.74
N ASP A 33 5.42 -0.95 -12.50
CA ASP A 33 6.05 0.36 -12.25
C ASP A 33 5.06 1.51 -12.21
N GLU A 34 4.14 1.57 -13.18
CA GLU A 34 3.08 2.60 -13.21
C GLU A 34 2.27 2.63 -11.91
N LYS A 35 1.94 1.47 -11.36
CA LYS A 35 1.19 1.36 -10.10
C LYS A 35 2.03 1.73 -8.89
N ARG A 36 3.35 1.49 -8.93
CA ARG A 36 4.27 1.92 -7.87
C ARG A 36 4.42 3.43 -7.85
N THR A 37 4.55 4.05 -9.02
CA THR A 37 4.57 5.52 -9.16
C THR A 37 3.28 6.13 -8.63
N ALA A 38 2.13 5.62 -9.06
CA ALA A 38 0.83 6.09 -8.55
C ALA A 38 0.70 5.96 -7.02
N VAL A 39 1.25 4.89 -6.42
CA VAL A 39 1.28 4.74 -4.96
C VAL A 39 2.16 5.79 -4.29
N ALA A 40 3.34 6.07 -4.83
CA ALA A 40 4.25 7.08 -4.31
C ALA A 40 3.64 8.49 -4.38
N GLU A 41 2.94 8.82 -5.47
CA GLU A 41 2.22 10.08 -5.64
C GLU A 41 1.09 10.28 -4.60
N LEU A 42 0.53 9.19 -4.08
CA LEU A 42 -0.46 9.23 -2.99
C LEU A 42 0.16 9.43 -1.60
N GLY A 43 1.49 9.52 -1.51
CA GLY A 43 2.25 9.65 -0.26
C GLY A 43 2.44 8.34 0.50
N ALA A 44 2.22 7.20 -0.15
CA ALA A 44 2.42 5.87 0.44
C ALA A 44 3.71 5.22 -0.05
N GLU A 45 4.26 4.29 0.73
CA GLU A 45 5.45 3.52 0.36
C GLU A 45 5.06 2.40 -0.63
N PRO A 46 5.56 2.41 -1.88
CA PRO A 46 5.29 1.34 -2.83
C PRO A 46 6.03 0.06 -2.45
N VAL A 47 5.31 -1.06 -2.45
CA VAL A 47 5.90 -2.40 -2.26
C VAL A 47 5.61 -3.28 -3.48
N ALA A 48 6.63 -4.00 -3.95
CA ALA A 48 6.53 -4.84 -5.15
C ALA A 48 5.90 -6.22 -4.87
N ARG A 49 6.02 -6.73 -3.64
CA ARG A 49 5.57 -8.08 -3.27
C ARG A 49 4.82 -8.08 -1.96
N ARG A 50 3.73 -8.85 -1.88
CA ARG A 50 3.07 -9.13 -0.60
C ARG A 50 3.97 -10.03 0.23
N ALA A 51 4.03 -9.77 1.54
CA ALA A 51 4.69 -10.69 2.45
C ALA A 51 3.98 -12.05 2.42
N ARG A 52 4.75 -13.13 2.40
CA ARG A 52 4.24 -14.48 2.59
C ARG A 52 3.81 -14.60 4.06
N ARG A 53 2.56 -14.97 4.30
CA ARG A 53 2.07 -15.26 5.65
C ARG A 53 2.77 -16.52 6.16
N SER A 54 3.55 -16.40 7.22
CA SER A 54 4.04 -17.55 7.98
C SER A 54 2.86 -18.12 8.77
N ARG A 55 2.49 -19.37 8.53
CA ARG A 55 1.70 -20.15 9.49
C ARG A 55 2.66 -20.58 10.58
N THR A 56 2.44 -20.16 11.82
CA THR A 56 3.09 -20.80 12.97
C THR A 56 2.51 -22.22 13.06
N PRO A 57 3.33 -23.28 12.98
CA PRO A 57 2.85 -24.63 13.26
C PRO A 57 2.33 -24.66 14.70
N THR A 58 1.16 -25.27 14.90
CA THR A 58 0.56 -25.50 16.22
C THR A 58 1.20 -26.73 16.85
#